data_AF-A0A432SQK4-F1
#
_entry.id   AF-A0A432SQK4-F1
#
_cell.length_a   1.000
_cell.length_b   1.000
_cell.length_c   1.000
_cell.angle_alpha   90.00
_cell.angle_beta   90.00
_cell.angle_gamma   90.00
#
_symmetry.space_group_name_H-M   'P 1'
#
loop_
_entity.id
_entity.type
_entity.pdbx_description
1 polymer ?
#
loop_
_entity_poly.entity_id
_entity_poly.type
_entity_poly.pdbx_seq_one_letter_code
_entity_poly.pdbx_strand_id
1 'polypeptide(L)' 'MSKSNLSHLEKVSDAIKNAQLSEDEKSEAYKKIEEWYQEDRGMDLLATQLINISAKIEPILKEIGLI' A
#
# COMPACT_ATOMS: atom_id res chain seq x y z
N MET A 1 5.43 1.37 -0.95
CA MET A 1 4.98 2.72 -0.56
C MET A 1 5.46 3.82 -1.46
N SER A 2 4.48 4.42 -2.14
CA SER A 2 4.67 5.67 -2.86
C SER A 2 5.05 6.79 -1.88
N LYS A 3 5.85 7.76 -2.33
CA LYS A 3 6.22 8.94 -1.53
C LYS A 3 4.99 9.76 -1.10
N SER A 4 3.93 9.75 -1.92
CA SER A 4 2.68 10.44 -1.62
C SER A 4 1.96 9.82 -0.42
N ASN A 5 1.85 8.47 -0.38
CA ASN A 5 1.20 7.75 0.71
C ASN A 5 1.97 7.94 2.03
N LEU A 6 3.30 7.99 1.96
CA LEU A 6 4.16 8.26 3.11
C LEU A 6 3.88 9.64 3.72
N SER A 7 3.82 10.70 2.91
CA SER A 7 3.54 12.04 3.43
C SER A 7 2.11 12.20 3.96
N HIS A 8 1.15 11.41 3.44
CA HIS A 8 -0.20 11.40 3.97
C HIS A 8 -0.27 10.72 5.34
N LEU A 9 0.40 9.58 5.50
CA LEU A 9 0.46 8.89 6.79
C LEU A 9 1.21 9.72 7.85
N GLU A 10 2.25 10.45 7.48
CA GLU A 10 2.93 11.41 8.37
C GLU A 10 1.97 12.50 8.88
N LYS A 11 1.16 13.08 7.99
CA LYS A 11 0.14 14.08 8.38
C LYS A 11 -0.92 13.49 9.31
N VAL A 12 -1.36 12.25 9.07
CA VAL A 12 -2.33 11.58 9.93
C VAL A 12 -1.72 11.25 11.29
N SER A 13 -0.48 10.78 11.33
CA SER A 13 0.28 10.56 12.55
C SER A 13 0.41 11.85 13.38
N ASP A 14 0.76 12.96 12.73
CA ASP A 14 0.85 14.27 13.40
C ASP A 14 -0.52 14.74 13.92
N ALA A 15 -1.60 14.47 13.20
CA ALA A 15 -2.96 14.79 13.66
C ALA A 15 -3.34 13.97 14.90
N ILE A 16 -3.05 12.67 14.92
CA ILE A 16 -3.30 11.78 16.07
C ILE A 16 -2.51 12.23 17.30
N LYS A 17 -1.24 12.58 17.10
CA LYS A 17 -0.37 13.08 18.18
C LYS A 17 -0.95 14.30 18.89
N ASN A 18 -1.57 15.21 18.13
CA ASN A 18 -2.13 16.46 18.64
C ASN A 18 -3.62 16.36 19.01
N ALA A 19 -4.28 15.23 18.75
CA ALA A 19 -5.68 15.03 19.04
C ALA A 19 -5.93 14.86 20.54
N GLN A 20 -7.08 15.35 21.02
CA GLN A 20 -7.58 15.08 22.37
C GLN A 20 -8.22 13.69 22.43
N LEU A 21 -7.38 12.68 22.31
CA LEU A 21 -7.71 11.27 22.46
C LEU A 21 -7.04 10.72 23.73
N SER A 22 -7.63 9.69 24.31
CA SER A 22 -6.98 8.88 25.33
C SER A 22 -5.76 8.15 24.74
N GLU A 23 -4.86 7.69 25.60
CA GLU A 23 -3.66 6.97 25.16
C GLU A 23 -4.00 5.62 24.50
N ASP A 24 -5.09 4.97 24.93
CA ASP A 24 -5.59 3.75 24.31
C ASP A 24 -6.10 4.00 22.88
N GLU A 25 -6.89 5.06 22.68
CA GLU A 25 -7.38 5.46 21.35
C GLU A 25 -6.24 5.85 20.41
N LYS A 26 -5.21 6.55 20.90
CA LYS A 26 -4.02 6.85 20.11
C LYS A 26 -3.25 5.59 19.74
N SER A 27 -3.10 4.66 20.69
CA SER A 27 -2.44 3.37 20.45
C SER A 27 -3.14 2.56 19.37
N GLU A 28 -4.47 2.48 19.39
CA GLU A 28 -5.26 1.85 18.33
C GLU A 28 -5.11 2.56 16.98
N ALA A 29 -5.12 3.89 16.97
CA ALA A 29 -4.93 4.66 15.75
C ALA A 29 -3.54 4.42 15.12
N TYR A 30 -2.48 4.33 15.93
CA TYR A 30 -1.13 4.00 15.44
C TYR A 30 -1.03 2.56 14.92
N LYS A 31 -1.70 1.59 15.56
CA LYS A 31 -1.79 0.23 15.00
C LYS A 31 -2.42 0.26 13.61
N LYS A 32 -3.45 1.08 13.41
CA LYS A 32 -4.09 1.19 12.11
C LYS A 32 -3.19 1.80 11.03
N ILE A 33 -2.36 2.78 11.40
CA ILE A 33 -1.33 3.32 10.50
C ILE A 33 -0.33 2.23 10.09
N GLU A 34 0.10 1.39 11.02
CA GLU A 34 1.02 0.28 10.72
C GLU A 34 0.36 -0.75 9.79
N GLU A 35 -0.91 -1.09 10.00
CA GLU A 35 -1.65 -1.95 9.08
C GLU A 35 -1.66 -1.40 7.65
N TRP A 36 -1.99 -0.11 7.48
CA TRP A 36 -1.97 0.54 6.16
C TRP A 36 -0.58 0.52 5.50
N TYR A 37 0.48 0.64 6.30
CA TYR A 37 1.85 0.54 5.81
C TYR A 37 2.17 -0.85 5.25
N GLN A 38 1.72 -1.91 5.94
CA GLN A 38 1.89 -3.28 5.48
C GLN A 38 1.02 -3.60 4.27
N GLU A 39 -0.22 -3.12 4.23
CA GLU A 39 -1.14 -3.27 3.09
C GLU A 39 -0.54 -2.67 1.82
N ASP A 40 -0.05 -1.42 1.90
CA ASP A 40 0.54 -0.73 0.75
C ASP A 40 1.80 -1.46 0.22
N ARG A 41 2.67 -1.94 1.11
CA ARG A 41 3.81 -2.79 0.73
C ARG A 41 3.36 -4.08 0.05
N GLY A 42 2.32 -4.73 0.58
CA GLY A 42 1.75 -5.95 -0.01
C GLY A 42 1.18 -5.71 -1.40
N MET A 43 0.49 -4.58 -1.60
CA MET A 43 -0.08 -4.20 -2.89
C MET A 43 0.98 -3.89 -3.94
N ASP A 44 2.05 -3.18 -3.58
CA ASP A 44 3.18 -2.93 -4.48
C ASP A 44 3.86 -4.24 -4.92
N LEU A 45 4.03 -5.19 -3.99
CA LEU A 45 4.57 -6.51 -4.30
C LEU A 45 3.65 -7.28 -5.26
N LEU A 46 2.35 -7.29 -4.98
CA LEU A 46 1.35 -7.94 -5.82
C LEU A 46 1.35 -7.36 -7.24
N ALA A 47 1.33 -6.04 -7.38
CA ALA A 47 1.39 -5.37 -8.67
C ALA A 47 2.66 -5.75 -9.45
N THR A 48 3.81 -5.78 -8.77
CA THR A 48 5.09 -6.20 -9.37
C THR A 48 5.03 -7.65 -9.88
N GLN A 49 4.46 -8.56 -9.08
CA GLN A 49 4.31 -9.95 -9.50
C GLN A 49 3.36 -10.12 -10.68
N LEU A 50 2.25 -9.37 -10.70
CA LEU A 50 1.31 -9.39 -11.81
C LEU A 50 1.94 -8.89 -13.10
N ILE A 51 2.73 -7.80 -13.07
CA ILE A 51 3.48 -7.30 -14.22
C ILE A 51 4.47 -8.36 -14.73
N ASN A 52 5.19 -9.02 -13.82
CA ASN A 52 6.14 -10.06 -14.18
C ASN A 52 5.47 -11.27 -14.84
N ILE A 53 4.27 -11.64 -14.38
CA ILE A 53 3.48 -12.72 -14.97
C ILE A 53 2.93 -12.28 -16.33
N SER A 54 2.37 -11.07 -16.44
CA SER A 54 1.81 -10.57 -17.69
C SER A 54 2.87 -10.50 -18.78
N ALA A 55 4.09 -10.05 -18.46
CA ALA A 55 5.20 -10.01 -19.41
C ALA A 55 5.61 -11.39 -19.95
N LYS A 56 5.38 -12.47 -19.20
CA LYS A 56 5.62 -13.85 -19.65
C LYS A 56 4.49 -14.41 -20.51
N ILE A 57 3.27 -13.94 -20.28
CA ILE A 57 2.06 -14.41 -20.97
C ILE A 57 1.83 -13.63 -22.26
N GLU A 58 2.20 -12.35 -22.31
CA GLU A 58 2.00 -11.46 -23.46
C GLU A 58 2.53 -12.05 -24.79
N PRO A 59 3.74 -12.65 -24.87
CA PRO A 59 4.21 -13.27 -26.10
C PRO A 59 3.33 -14.44 -26.56
N ILE A 60 2.88 -15.27 -25.62
CA ILE A 60 2.02 -16.42 -25.90
C ILE A 60 0.68 -15.93 -26.47
N LEU A 61 0.09 -14.90 -25.86
CA LEU A 61 -1.18 -14.33 -26.32
C LEU A 61 -1.06 -13.73 -27.73
N LYS A 62 0.08 -13.09 -28.05
CA LYS A 62 0.38 -12.60 -29.41
C LYS A 62 0.54 -13.75 -30.40
N GLU A 63 1.26 -14.81 -30.04
CA GLU A 63 1.48 -15.98 -30.89
C GLU A 63 0.17 -16.67 -31.29
N ILE A 64 -0.81 -16.70 -30.39
CA ILE A 64 -2.14 -17.29 -30.66
C ILE A 64 -3.18 -16.29 -31.17
N GLY A 65 -2.79 -15.03 -31.43
CA GLY A 65 -3.65 -14.00 -32.02
C GLY A 65 -4.77 -13.48 -31.12
N LEU A 66 -4.61 -13.57 -29.79
CA LEU A 66 -5.59 -13.05 -28.82
C LEU A 66 -5.37 -11.57 -28.46
N ILE A 67 -4.16 -11.04 -28.69
CA ILE A 67 -3.80 -9.62 -28.59
C ILE A 67 -2.82 -9.25 -29.70
#